data_AF-A0A0Q6ESU6-F1
#
_entry.id   AF-A0A0Q6ESU6-F1
#
_cell.length_a   1.000
_cell.length_b   1.000
_cell.length_c   1.000
_cell.angle_alpha   90.00
_cell.angle_beta   90.00
_cell.angle_gamma   90.00
#
_symmetry.space_group_name_H-M   'P 1'
#
loop_
_entity.id
_entity.type
_entity.pdbx_description
1 polymer ?
#
loop_
_entity_poly.entity_id
_entity_poly.type
_entity_poly.pdbx_seq_one_letter_code
_entity_poly.pdbx_strand_id
1 'polypeptide(L)'
;MQAAFGLALARSDEPALQAYIDSISLSTSDTDIRENVTHCLSVFRARAGTGRRRALWRAAFERWEAWDFAKNQEQNLTSLSRSALDYGVVGWLVESQPQKSLADLEQTFVDDLRTLDMQWHASLSSAVSGFVRLVSRYQVLSHAIRRSAGDADWLPGPAVELPAAATDEFLQKKYRWSDRQIST
;
A
#
# COMPACT_ATOMS: atom_id res chain seq x y z
N MET A 1 16.85 13.64 10.31
CA MET A 1 16.73 14.37 9.03
C MET A 1 15.29 14.34 8.49
N GLN A 2 14.62 13.18 8.47
CA GLN A 2 13.25 13.01 7.95
C GLN A 2 12.20 13.93 8.61
N ALA A 3 12.28 14.18 9.93
CA ALA A 3 11.38 15.13 10.59
C ALA A 3 11.49 16.56 10.04
N ALA A 4 12.70 17.02 9.69
CA ALA A 4 12.90 18.35 9.11
C ALA A 4 12.28 18.46 7.71
N PHE A 5 12.36 17.38 6.91
CA PHE A 5 11.68 17.31 5.62
C PHE A 5 10.15 17.36 5.78
N GLY A 6 9.58 16.61 6.72
CA GLY A 6 8.14 16.67 6.99
C GLY A 6 7.65 18.06 7.38
N LEU A 7 8.46 18.80 8.17
CA LEU A 7 8.19 20.19 8.53
C LEU A 7 8.27 21.15 7.32
N ALA A 8 9.24 20.95 6.43
CA ALA A 8 9.37 21.74 5.22
C ALA A 8 8.18 21.51 4.27
N LEU A 9 7.84 20.24 4.01
CA LEU A 9 6.70 19.85 3.18
C LEU A 9 5.38 20.44 3.69
N ALA A 10 5.20 20.54 5.01
CA ALA A 10 3.97 21.10 5.57
C ALA A 10 3.72 22.57 5.16
N ARG A 11 4.78 23.28 4.74
CA ARG A 11 4.75 24.68 4.30
C ARG A 11 4.91 24.84 2.78
N SER A 12 5.23 23.76 2.07
CA SER A 12 5.42 23.74 0.63
C SER A 12 4.11 23.96 -0.14
N ASP A 13 4.25 24.32 -1.41
CA ASP A 13 3.18 24.38 -2.38
C ASP A 13 2.93 23.00 -3.02
N GLU A 14 1.80 22.85 -3.72
CA GLU A 14 1.39 21.58 -4.31
C GLU A 14 2.41 20.99 -5.32
N PRO A 15 3.06 21.78 -6.19
CA PRO A 15 4.12 21.26 -7.07
C PRO A 15 5.27 20.62 -6.30
N ALA A 16 5.70 21.21 -5.19
CA ALA A 16 6.77 20.63 -4.36
C ALA A 16 6.30 19.36 -3.61
N LEU A 17 5.03 19.28 -3.19
CA LEU A 17 4.46 18.05 -2.62
C LEU A 17 4.46 16.92 -3.65
N GLN A 18 4.03 17.21 -4.87
CA GLN A 18 4.05 16.26 -5.99
C GLN A 18 5.48 15.81 -6.29
N ALA A 19 6.42 16.74 -6.43
CA ALA A 19 7.83 16.43 -6.69
C ALA A 19 8.46 15.55 -5.60
N TYR A 20 8.11 15.78 -4.32
CA TYR A 20 8.54 14.91 -3.23
C TYR A 20 8.05 13.48 -3.41
N ILE A 21 6.74 13.28 -3.63
CA ILE A 21 6.17 11.97 -3.91
C ILE A 21 6.83 11.34 -5.13
N ASP A 22 7.11 12.14 -6.15
CA ASP A 22 7.70 11.64 -7.39
C ASP A 22 9.16 11.21 -7.27
N SER A 23 9.88 11.79 -6.31
CA SER A 23 11.25 11.44 -5.98
C SER A 23 11.39 10.12 -5.19
N ILE A 24 10.31 9.63 -4.58
CA ILE A 24 10.37 8.40 -3.76
C ILE A 24 10.57 7.21 -4.68
N SER A 25 11.70 6.53 -4.51
CA SER A 25 11.98 5.27 -5.18
C SER A 25 11.06 4.19 -4.65
N LEU A 26 10.27 3.59 -5.53
CA LEU A 26 9.37 2.49 -5.19
C LEU A 26 10.06 1.16 -5.48
N SER A 27 10.27 0.37 -4.44
CA SER A 27 10.79 -0.98 -4.53
C SER A 27 9.97 -1.89 -3.62
N THR A 28 10.08 -3.20 -3.87
CA THR A 28 9.38 -4.22 -3.08
C THR A 28 10.18 -4.72 -1.88
N SER A 29 11.42 -4.23 -1.71
CA SER A 29 12.43 -4.80 -0.80
C SER A 29 13.15 -3.79 0.11
N ASP A 30 12.84 -2.49 0.04
CA ASP A 30 13.56 -1.45 0.80
C ASP A 30 12.77 -0.98 2.03
N THR A 31 13.07 -1.62 3.17
CA THR A 31 12.43 -1.32 4.46
C THR A 31 12.88 0.04 5.02
N ASP A 32 14.14 0.42 4.81
CA ASP A 32 14.71 1.67 5.34
C ASP A 32 14.05 2.89 4.70
N ILE A 33 13.80 2.86 3.38
CA ILE A 33 13.07 3.94 2.70
C ILE A 33 11.65 4.05 3.27
N ARG A 34 10.96 2.93 3.48
CA ARG A 34 9.59 2.94 4.00
C ARG A 34 9.49 3.59 5.37
N GLU A 35 10.38 3.24 6.30
CA GLU A 35 10.40 3.83 7.64
C GLU A 35 10.69 5.33 7.59
N ASN A 36 11.67 5.73 6.77
CA ASN A 36 12.04 7.12 6.58
C ASN A 36 10.89 7.97 6.02
N VAL A 37 10.23 7.49 4.97
CA VAL A 37 9.08 8.18 4.36
C VAL A 37 7.90 8.21 5.33
N THR A 38 7.61 7.11 6.03
CA THR A 38 6.56 7.06 7.05
C THR A 38 6.78 8.10 8.14
N HIS A 39 8.01 8.23 8.65
CA HIS A 39 8.34 9.25 9.65
C HIS A 39 8.24 10.68 9.11
N CYS A 40 8.67 10.92 7.87
CA CYS A 40 8.50 12.21 7.21
C CYS A 40 7.01 12.60 7.10
N LEU A 41 6.19 11.67 6.62
CA LEU A 41 4.77 11.90 6.36
C LEU A 41 3.93 12.01 7.64
N SER A 42 4.32 11.34 8.74
CA SER A 42 3.67 11.52 10.04
C SER A 42 3.92 12.93 10.62
N VAL A 43 5.14 13.45 10.49
CA VAL A 43 5.46 14.83 10.87
C VAL A 43 4.74 15.84 9.97
N PHE A 44 4.69 15.59 8.66
CA PHE A 44 3.91 16.39 7.72
C PHE A 44 2.43 16.46 8.12
N ARG A 45 1.80 15.31 8.39
CA ARG A 45 0.38 15.22 8.82
C ARG A 45 0.11 16.09 10.04
N ALA A 46 0.98 16.04 11.04
CA ALA A 46 0.81 16.78 12.28
C ALA A 46 0.87 18.31 12.12
N ARG A 47 1.38 18.82 10.98
CA ARG A 47 1.67 20.25 10.78
C ARG A 47 0.96 20.86 9.57
N ALA A 48 0.66 20.06 8.56
CA ALA A 48 0.00 20.52 7.34
C ALA A 48 -1.51 20.67 7.55
N GLY A 49 -2.09 21.71 6.96
CA GLY A 49 -3.55 21.87 6.88
C GLY A 49 -4.21 20.87 5.94
N THR A 50 -5.51 20.62 6.11
CA THR A 50 -6.28 19.58 5.41
C THR A 50 -6.13 19.62 3.88
N GLY A 51 -6.12 20.81 3.27
CA GLY A 51 -5.96 20.94 1.82
C GLY A 51 -4.61 20.40 1.31
N ARG A 52 -3.51 20.74 1.98
CA ARG A 52 -2.17 20.23 1.63
C ARG A 52 -2.05 18.74 1.89
N ARG A 53 -2.61 18.27 3.01
CA ARG A 53 -2.64 16.84 3.32
C ARG A 53 -3.33 16.06 2.22
N ARG A 54 -4.54 16.48 1.83
CA ARG A 54 -5.30 15.89 0.73
C ARG A 54 -4.51 15.86 -0.59
N ALA A 55 -3.84 16.96 -0.94
CA ALA A 55 -3.05 17.04 -2.17
C ALA A 55 -1.90 16.00 -2.17
N LEU A 56 -1.12 15.93 -1.09
CA LEU A 56 -0.04 14.95 -0.97
C LEU A 56 -0.56 13.51 -0.91
N TRP A 57 -1.64 13.25 -0.16
CA TRP A 57 -2.25 11.93 -0.08
C TRP A 57 -2.77 11.44 -1.43
N ARG A 58 -3.40 12.33 -2.21
CA ARG A 58 -3.83 12.03 -3.58
C ARG A 58 -2.65 11.60 -4.44
N ALA A 59 -1.58 12.41 -4.46
CA ALA A 59 -0.39 12.13 -5.23
C ALA A 59 0.24 10.78 -4.84
N ALA A 60 0.32 10.50 -3.54
CA ALA A 60 0.82 9.22 -3.03
C ALA A 60 -0.05 8.04 -3.47
N PHE A 61 -1.39 8.19 -3.38
CA PHE A 61 -2.34 7.15 -3.78
C PHE A 61 -2.29 6.86 -5.29
N GLU A 62 -2.35 7.90 -6.12
CA GLU A 62 -2.31 7.77 -7.59
C GLU A 62 -1.00 7.12 -8.05
N ARG A 63 0.14 7.53 -7.47
CA ARG A 63 1.44 6.93 -7.78
C ARG A 63 1.54 5.47 -7.30
N TRP A 64 1.03 5.18 -6.11
CA TRP A 64 0.99 3.81 -5.57
C TRP A 64 0.12 2.88 -6.44
N GLU A 65 -1.05 3.37 -6.85
CA GLU A 65 -1.98 2.64 -7.71
C GLU A 65 -1.37 2.38 -9.10
N ALA A 66 -0.71 3.38 -9.68
CA ALA A 66 -0.03 3.24 -10.97
C ALA A 66 1.19 2.30 -10.92
N TRP A 67 1.89 2.25 -9.77
CA TRP A 67 3.03 1.35 -9.57
C TRP A 67 2.61 -0.12 -9.50
N ASP A 68 1.47 -0.41 -8.85
CA ASP A 68 0.88 -1.75 -8.71
C ASP A 68 1.94 -2.82 -8.36
N PHE A 69 2.81 -2.50 -7.38
CA PHE A 69 3.93 -3.36 -6.96
C PHE A 69 4.79 -3.85 -8.14
N ALA A 70 5.20 -2.91 -8.99
CA ALA A 70 6.05 -3.15 -10.15
C ALA A 70 5.46 -4.17 -11.14
N LYS A 71 4.13 -4.25 -11.29
CA LYS A 71 3.46 -5.19 -12.21
C LYS A 71 3.97 -5.13 -13.65
N ASN A 72 4.30 -3.94 -14.12
CA ASN A 72 4.79 -3.71 -15.49
C ASN A 72 6.31 -3.87 -15.63
N GLN A 73 7.01 -4.17 -14.53
CA GLN A 73 8.42 -4.52 -14.56
C GLN A 73 8.50 -6.04 -14.59
N GLU A 74 9.46 -6.62 -15.32
CA GLU A 74 9.61 -8.08 -15.50
C GLU A 74 9.99 -8.85 -14.21
N GLN A 75 9.76 -8.25 -13.04
CA GLN A 75 10.04 -8.81 -11.74
C GLN A 75 8.83 -9.59 -11.21
N ASN A 76 9.05 -10.87 -10.92
CA ASN A 76 8.07 -11.69 -10.24
C ASN A 76 8.13 -11.45 -8.73
N LEU A 77 7.00 -11.06 -8.16
CA LEU A 77 6.85 -10.93 -6.72
C LEU A 77 6.62 -12.32 -6.12
N THR A 78 7.40 -12.70 -5.11
CA THR A 78 7.33 -14.03 -4.48
C THR A 78 6.93 -14.00 -3.01
N SER A 79 6.83 -12.80 -2.42
CA SER A 79 6.45 -12.59 -1.02
C SER A 79 5.66 -11.29 -0.88
N LEU A 80 4.95 -11.13 0.24
CA LEU A 80 4.26 -9.88 0.56
C LEU A 80 5.19 -8.68 0.37
N SER A 81 4.63 -7.64 -0.23
CA SER A 81 5.34 -6.39 -0.39
C SER A 81 4.58 -5.24 0.23
N ARG A 82 5.34 -4.24 0.64
CA ARG A 82 4.86 -3.00 1.23
C ARG A 82 5.46 -1.85 0.44
N SER A 83 4.79 -0.71 0.44
CA SER A 83 5.28 0.48 -0.25
C SER A 83 5.81 1.52 0.72
N ALA A 84 6.82 2.27 0.30
CA ALA A 84 7.19 3.50 0.98
C ALA A 84 6.04 4.51 1.03
N LEU A 85 5.07 4.41 0.12
CA LEU A 85 3.89 5.27 0.05
C LEU A 85 2.70 4.78 0.88
N ASP A 86 2.79 3.63 1.57
CA ASP A 86 1.67 3.07 2.33
C ASP A 86 1.05 4.10 3.29
N TYR A 87 1.87 4.95 3.93
CA TYR A 87 1.36 5.94 4.88
C TYR A 87 0.47 6.98 4.17
N GLY A 88 0.86 7.38 2.96
CA GLY A 88 0.08 8.30 2.15
C GLY A 88 -1.18 7.69 1.57
N VAL A 89 -1.13 6.40 1.21
CA VAL A 89 -2.31 5.61 0.80
C VAL A 89 -3.33 5.54 1.93
N VAL A 90 -2.89 5.20 3.15
CA VAL A 90 -3.78 5.22 4.33
C VAL A 90 -4.35 6.61 4.55
N GLY A 91 -3.53 7.66 4.46
CA GLY A 91 -3.99 9.04 4.60
C GLY A 91 -5.06 9.44 3.58
N TRP A 92 -4.94 9.00 2.33
CA TRP A 92 -5.95 9.24 1.29
C TRP A 92 -7.29 8.58 1.65
N LEU A 93 -7.22 7.30 2.04
CA LEU A 93 -8.40 6.51 2.36
C LEU A 93 -9.10 6.98 3.64
N VAL A 94 -8.33 7.42 4.63
CA VAL A 94 -8.84 7.86 5.93
C VAL A 94 -9.38 9.30 5.91
N GLU A 95 -8.72 10.22 5.20
CA GLU A 95 -9.09 11.64 5.23
C GLU A 95 -9.88 12.13 4.00
N SER A 96 -9.89 11.38 2.89
CA SER A 96 -10.36 11.91 1.59
C SER A 96 -11.39 11.04 0.86
N GLN A 97 -11.51 9.76 1.18
CA GLN A 97 -12.48 8.86 0.56
C GLN A 97 -13.63 8.52 1.52
N PRO A 98 -14.83 8.21 1.00
CA PRO A 98 -15.85 7.54 1.79
C PRO A 98 -15.28 6.22 2.31
N GLN A 99 -15.51 5.93 3.59
CA GLN A 99 -15.02 4.71 4.21
C GLN A 99 -15.71 3.50 3.55
N LYS A 100 -14.99 2.79 2.69
CA LYS A 100 -15.41 1.49 2.16
C LYS A 100 -15.49 0.49 3.31
N SER A 101 -16.44 -0.44 3.25
CA SER A 101 -16.52 -1.48 4.26
C SER A 101 -15.49 -2.59 3.97
N LEU A 102 -15.13 -3.36 5.01
CA LEU A 102 -14.31 -4.56 4.82
C LEU A 102 -15.02 -5.58 3.91
N ALA A 103 -16.35 -5.64 3.93
CA ALA A 103 -17.12 -6.52 3.05
C ALA A 103 -16.97 -6.14 1.57
N ASP A 104 -16.96 -4.84 1.25
CA ASP A 104 -16.73 -4.36 -0.13
C ASP A 104 -15.31 -4.71 -0.60
N LEU A 105 -14.33 -4.59 0.30
CA LEU A 105 -12.95 -4.93 0.00
C LEU A 105 -12.75 -6.43 -0.21
N GLU A 106 -13.36 -7.27 0.63
CA GLU A 106 -13.37 -8.73 0.46
C GLU A 106 -14.02 -9.13 -0.87
N GLN A 107 -15.15 -8.53 -1.22
CA GLN A 107 -15.81 -8.80 -2.49
C GLN A 107 -14.93 -8.40 -3.68
N THR A 108 -14.30 -7.22 -3.62
CA THR A 108 -13.34 -6.76 -4.64
C THR A 108 -12.18 -7.74 -4.78
N PHE A 109 -11.62 -8.22 -3.67
CA PHE A 109 -10.54 -9.21 -3.68
C PHE A 109 -10.96 -10.52 -4.36
N VAL A 110 -12.16 -11.02 -4.06
CA VAL A 110 -12.69 -12.25 -4.68
C VAL A 110 -12.87 -12.08 -6.20
N ASP A 111 -13.35 -10.92 -6.65
CA ASP A 111 -13.56 -10.66 -8.07
C ASP A 111 -12.24 -10.47 -8.83
N ASP A 112 -11.26 -9.82 -8.22
CA ASP A 112 -9.90 -9.71 -8.75
C ASP A 112 -9.20 -11.08 -8.81
N LEU A 113 -9.40 -11.93 -7.79
CA LEU A 113 -8.87 -13.29 -7.75
C LEU A 113 -9.47 -14.15 -8.86
N ARG A 114 -10.78 -14.06 -9.11
CA ARG A 114 -11.44 -14.73 -10.24
C ARG A 114 -10.86 -14.27 -11.58
N THR A 115 -10.64 -12.97 -11.72
CA THR A 115 -10.04 -12.40 -12.92
C THR A 115 -8.62 -12.93 -13.13
N LEU A 116 -7.81 -12.98 -12.06
CA LEU A 116 -6.49 -13.58 -12.08
C LEU A 116 -6.54 -15.05 -12.50
N ASP A 117 -7.51 -15.81 -12.00
CA ASP A 117 -7.68 -17.23 -12.32
C ASP A 117 -8.11 -17.52 -13.75
N MET A 118 -8.82 -16.59 -14.38
CA MET A 118 -9.25 -16.69 -15.77
C MET A 118 -8.17 -16.26 -16.77
N GLN A 119 -7.11 -15.62 -16.31
CA GLN A 119 -6.02 -15.15 -17.16
C GLN A 119 -5.04 -16.28 -17.51
N TRP A 120 -4.56 -16.28 -18.75
CA TRP A 120 -3.41 -17.08 -19.15
C TRP A 120 -2.13 -16.45 -18.61
N HIS A 121 -1.42 -17.18 -17.77
CA HIS A 121 -0.15 -16.74 -17.20
C HIS A 121 1.02 -17.27 -18.01
N ALA A 122 2.05 -16.44 -18.20
CA ALA A 122 3.26 -16.85 -18.90
C ALA A 122 4.04 -17.94 -18.16
N SER A 123 3.86 -18.04 -16.84
CA SER A 123 4.47 -19.06 -15.98
C SER A 123 3.75 -19.17 -14.64
N LEU A 124 4.06 -20.22 -13.87
CA LEU A 124 3.59 -20.33 -12.48
C LEU A 124 4.07 -19.14 -11.64
N SER A 125 5.32 -18.70 -11.80
CA SER A 125 5.86 -17.54 -11.07
C SER A 125 5.08 -16.26 -11.38
N SER A 126 4.61 -16.10 -12.62
CA SER A 126 3.74 -14.97 -13.02
C SER A 126 2.37 -15.03 -12.34
N ALA A 127 1.77 -16.23 -12.25
CA ALA A 127 0.50 -16.43 -11.53
C ALA A 127 0.63 -16.15 -10.03
N VAL A 128 1.68 -16.68 -9.38
CA VAL A 128 1.99 -16.42 -7.97
C VAL A 128 2.21 -14.92 -7.74
N SER A 129 3.01 -14.30 -8.60
CA SER A 129 3.30 -12.86 -8.59
C SER A 129 2.02 -12.01 -8.69
N GLY A 130 1.04 -12.42 -9.52
CA GLY A 130 -0.27 -11.79 -9.55
C GLY A 130 -1.03 -11.92 -8.24
N PHE A 131 -1.09 -13.13 -7.67
CA PHE A 131 -1.77 -13.38 -6.40
C PHE A 131 -1.15 -12.59 -5.24
N VAL A 132 0.17 -12.61 -5.12
CA VAL A 132 0.89 -11.89 -4.06
C VAL A 132 0.66 -10.39 -4.14
N ARG A 133 0.51 -9.80 -5.34
CA ARG A 133 0.13 -8.39 -5.51
C ARG A 133 -1.28 -8.10 -5.02
N LEU A 134 -2.25 -8.98 -5.33
CA LEU A 134 -3.62 -8.83 -4.81
C LEU A 134 -3.62 -8.81 -3.28
N VAL A 135 -2.90 -9.74 -2.65
CA VAL A 135 -2.81 -9.78 -1.19
C VAL A 135 -2.10 -8.54 -0.65
N SER A 136 -0.98 -8.13 -1.24
CA SER A 136 -0.22 -6.94 -0.80
C SER A 136 -1.06 -5.66 -0.87
N ARG A 137 -1.88 -5.50 -1.91
CA ARG A 137 -2.85 -4.40 -2.02
C ARG A 137 -3.94 -4.51 -0.97
N TYR A 138 -4.51 -5.69 -0.77
CA TYR A 138 -5.52 -5.91 0.25
C TYR A 138 -5.02 -5.45 1.62
N GLN A 139 -3.77 -5.73 2.00
CA GLN A 139 -3.25 -5.38 3.33
C GLN A 139 -3.33 -3.89 3.66
N VAL A 140 -2.85 -3.03 2.74
CA VAL A 140 -2.85 -1.58 3.00
C VAL A 140 -4.27 -1.02 2.99
N LEU A 141 -5.15 -1.57 2.14
CA LEU A 141 -6.55 -1.16 2.06
C LEU A 141 -7.34 -1.60 3.30
N SER A 142 -7.20 -2.86 3.74
CA SER A 142 -7.89 -3.41 4.91
C SER A 142 -7.46 -2.68 6.17
N HIS A 143 -6.15 -2.41 6.28
CA HIS A 143 -5.59 -1.65 7.36
C HIS A 143 -6.19 -0.24 7.41
N ALA A 144 -6.22 0.48 6.28
CA ALA A 144 -6.79 1.83 6.22
C ALA A 144 -8.28 1.88 6.63
N ILE A 145 -9.08 0.89 6.24
CA ILE A 145 -10.52 0.82 6.60
C ILE A 145 -10.72 0.76 8.12
N ARG A 146 -9.78 0.15 8.85
CA ARG A 146 -9.83 0.04 10.33
C ARG A 146 -9.28 1.28 11.05
N ARG A 147 -8.77 2.27 10.32
CA ARG A 147 -8.20 3.49 10.90
C ARG A 147 -9.18 4.64 10.90
N SER A 148 -8.94 5.56 11.83
CA SER A 148 -9.62 6.84 11.92
C SER A 148 -8.65 8.00 11.70
N ALA A 149 -9.15 9.13 11.22
CA ALA A 149 -8.36 10.35 11.07
C ALA A 149 -7.82 10.87 12.42
N GLY A 150 -8.40 10.44 13.54
CA GLY A 150 -7.93 10.76 14.89
C GLY A 150 -6.82 9.85 15.43
N ASP A 151 -6.49 8.76 14.73
CA ASP A 151 -5.50 7.79 15.25
C ASP A 151 -4.10 8.42 15.31
N ALA A 152 -3.42 8.18 16.43
CA ALA A 152 -2.07 8.67 16.68
C ALA A 152 -1.04 8.13 15.67
N ASP A 153 -1.22 6.87 15.25
CA ASP A 153 -0.41 6.23 14.21
C ASP A 153 -1.32 5.51 13.20
N TRP A 154 -1.03 5.74 11.92
CA TRP A 154 -1.74 5.14 10.80
C TRP A 154 -1.07 3.88 10.25
N LEU A 155 0.17 3.57 10.61
CA LEU A 155 0.84 2.33 10.18
C LEU A 155 1.59 1.66 11.34
N PRO A 156 0.87 1.20 12.38
CA PRO A 156 1.50 0.49 13.50
C PRO A 156 2.03 -0.87 13.07
N GLY A 157 3.36 -1.04 13.11
CA GLY A 157 4.06 -2.33 13.13
C GLY A 157 3.75 -3.33 11.99
N PRO A 158 4.34 -4.53 12.03
CA PRO A 158 4.32 -5.47 10.91
C PRO A 158 3.08 -6.38 10.86
N ALA A 159 1.94 -5.99 11.44
CA ALA A 159 0.74 -6.83 11.44
C ALA A 159 0.34 -7.19 10.00
N VAL A 160 0.15 -8.49 9.75
CA VAL A 160 -0.27 -9.00 8.45
C VAL A 160 -1.74 -9.35 8.52
N GLU A 161 -2.53 -8.63 7.73
CA GLU A 161 -3.94 -8.93 7.50
C GLU A 161 -4.05 -9.66 6.17
N LEU A 162 -4.79 -10.78 6.18
CA LEU A 162 -5.04 -11.59 5.01
C LEU A 162 -6.55 -11.58 4.70
N PRO A 163 -6.93 -11.53 3.41
CA PRO A 163 -8.33 -11.72 3.03
C PRO A 163 -8.77 -13.13 3.36
N ALA A 164 -10.06 -13.31 3.68
CA ALA A 164 -10.59 -14.62 4.07
C ALA A 164 -10.30 -15.69 2.99
N ALA A 165 -10.47 -15.32 1.72
CA ALA A 165 -10.18 -16.22 0.60
C ALA A 165 -8.70 -16.65 0.53
N ALA A 166 -7.73 -15.82 0.92
CA ALA A 166 -6.31 -16.21 0.88
C ALA A 166 -5.93 -17.26 1.94
N THR A 167 -6.81 -17.51 2.92
CA THR A 167 -6.62 -18.55 3.95
C THR A 167 -7.15 -19.93 3.53
N ASP A 168 -7.80 -20.01 2.37
CA ASP A 168 -8.28 -21.28 1.81
C ASP A 168 -7.11 -22.22 1.43
N GLU A 169 -7.19 -23.47 1.87
CA GLU A 169 -6.11 -24.46 1.70
C GLU A 169 -5.81 -24.75 0.22
N PHE A 170 -6.83 -24.73 -0.64
CA PHE A 170 -6.63 -24.94 -2.07
C PHE A 170 -5.88 -23.76 -2.68
N LEU A 171 -6.24 -22.52 -2.35
CA LEU A 171 -5.53 -21.33 -2.82
C LEU A 171 -4.09 -21.26 -2.28
N GLN A 172 -3.87 -21.62 -1.03
CA GLN A 172 -2.52 -21.74 -0.44
C GLN A 172 -1.65 -22.72 -1.24
N LYS A 173 -2.17 -23.90 -1.57
CA LYS A 173 -1.44 -24.89 -2.40
C LYS A 173 -1.22 -24.40 -3.83
N LYS A 174 -2.26 -23.85 -4.45
CA LYS A 174 -2.25 -23.39 -5.85
C LYS A 174 -1.19 -22.30 -6.08
N TYR A 175 -1.14 -21.30 -5.21
CA TYR A 175 -0.21 -20.19 -5.32
C TYR A 175 1.08 -20.37 -4.51
N ARG A 176 1.28 -21.56 -3.92
CA ARG A 176 2.41 -21.83 -3.01
C ARG A 176 2.54 -20.78 -1.91
N TRP A 177 1.38 -20.27 -1.48
CA TRP A 177 1.26 -19.21 -0.50
C TRP A 177 1.14 -19.83 0.89
N SER A 178 1.91 -19.32 1.84
CA SER A 178 1.77 -19.65 3.26
C SER A 178 1.82 -18.39 4.09
N ASP A 179 1.12 -18.39 5.23
CA ASP A 179 1.05 -17.25 6.16
C ASP A 179 2.42 -16.78 6.69
N ARG A 180 3.51 -17.49 6.38
CA ARG A 180 4.86 -17.29 6.90
C ARG A 180 5.84 -16.58 5.97
N GLN A 181 5.43 -16.12 4.78
CA GLN A 181 6.33 -15.40 3.86
C GLN A 181 6.44 -13.89 4.17
N ILE A 182 6.32 -13.52 5.43
CA ILE A 182 6.66 -12.20 5.94
C ILE A 182 8.18 -12.20 6.14
N SER A 183 8.94 -11.75 5.14
CA SER A 183 10.32 -11.38 5.42
C SER A 183 10.29 -10.19 6.37
N THR A 184 10.65 -10.45 7.63
CA THR A 184 11.04 -9.43 8.62
C THR A 184 12.22 -8.64 8.13
#